data_AF-A0A1I7Y812-F1
#
_entry.id   AF-A0A1I7Y812-F1
#
_cell.length_a   1.000
_cell.length_b   1.000
_cell.length_c   1.000
_cell.angle_alpha   90.00
_cell.angle_beta   90.00
_cell.angle_gamma   90.00
#
_symmetry.space_group_name_H-M   'P 1'
#
loop_
_entity.id
_entity.type
_entity.pdbx_description
1 polymer ?
#
loop_
_entity_poly.entity_id
_entity_poly.type
_entity_poly.pdbx_seq_one_letter_code
_entity_poly.pdbx_strand_id
1 'polypeptide(L)'
;MNEVGGYRCSVGAFSTKSALHRDNAFIQLYTSALSSQIVYKPHASEPNNSPDIERPLGLNKWLVNKLSQSRVVFCSGQLWLPHMSPKVPQRNVQWKEPSRGAQILNFFYCDGHVFWLWFSFSAIASLIYAVIIYFALLNRVPYAPDPDAVPYILVPSHYNLTIRIDTSRDEPKQTFSGRVFIRFRSLLDTAVLFLHLGENVRVDEAALFPEIYNGKRYRVARKRHNPRTEILTIVLNRNITKLTDYSLELSFSGKFRQDTAGPRLFQYRTYNGEERFGALYVHPEKAVQGLRYLIPCLDSLQYPAHFSVNVQRNGVMRALTNSVRLKTVDVKEQANFLEDRFNETIIMFSYQLVIVICDFQYKEETTPETNLMVKGFQ
;
A
#
# COMPACT_ATOMS: atom_id res chain seq x y z
N MET A 1 41.62 50.91 -44.85
CA MET A 1 42.74 50.79 -43.88
C MET A 1 42.18 51.07 -42.51
N ASN A 2 42.34 50.11 -41.59
CA ASN A 2 42.46 50.16 -40.11
C ASN A 2 42.02 51.45 -39.39
N GLU A 3 41.40 51.46 -38.20
CA GLU A 3 41.06 50.46 -37.18
C GLU A 3 40.19 51.19 -36.11
N VAL A 4 39.33 50.43 -35.43
CA VAL A 4 38.99 50.46 -33.98
C VAL A 4 38.45 51.75 -33.32
N GLY A 5 37.26 51.58 -32.70
CA GLY A 5 36.77 52.39 -31.58
C GLY A 5 35.32 52.05 -31.21
N GLY A 6 35.11 51.05 -30.36
CA GLY A 6 33.77 50.66 -29.90
C GLY A 6 33.30 51.41 -28.66
N TYR A 7 31.99 51.62 -28.50
CA TYR A 7 31.30 51.74 -27.21
C TYR A 7 29.80 51.38 -27.31
N ARG A 8 29.36 50.60 -26.30
CA ARG A 8 28.03 50.41 -25.69
C ARG A 8 26.78 50.94 -26.42
N CYS A 9 25.82 50.03 -26.63
CA CYS A 9 24.40 50.36 -26.73
C CYS A 9 23.68 50.02 -25.41
N SER A 10 22.97 51.02 -24.88
CA SER A 10 22.02 50.96 -23.77
C SER A 10 20.68 51.50 -24.27
N VAL A 11 19.61 50.71 -24.16
CA VAL A 11 18.20 51.13 -24.21
C VAL A 11 17.47 50.04 -23.41
N GLY A 12 16.70 50.26 -22.33
CA GLY A 12 15.94 51.42 -21.88
C GLY A 12 14.54 50.88 -21.57
N ALA A 13 14.29 50.39 -20.36
CA ALA A 13 12.96 49.99 -19.91
C ALA A 13 12.53 50.92 -18.77
N PHE A 14 11.54 51.75 -19.09
CA PHE A 14 10.99 52.81 -18.26
C PHE A 14 10.27 52.27 -17.03
N SER A 15 10.53 52.92 -15.91
CA SER A 15 9.81 52.79 -14.65
C SER A 15 8.62 53.74 -14.64
N THR A 16 7.42 53.25 -14.38
CA THR A 16 6.30 54.07 -13.90
C THR A 16 5.82 53.53 -12.56
N LYS A 17 6.19 54.23 -11.48
CA LYS A 17 5.54 54.16 -10.17
C LYS A 17 4.53 55.31 -10.08
N SER A 18 3.25 54.97 -9.89
CA SER A 18 2.26 55.80 -9.19
C SER A 18 1.18 54.85 -8.66
N ALA A 19 1.27 54.40 -7.41
CA ALA A 19 0.63 55.03 -6.26
C ALA A 19 -0.92 55.00 -6.32
N LEU A 20 -1.49 53.86 -5.93
CA LEU A 20 -2.74 53.86 -5.17
C LEU A 20 -2.60 52.91 -3.97
N HIS A 21 -3.24 53.35 -2.90
CA HIS A 21 -2.91 53.13 -1.51
C HIS A 21 -3.55 51.82 -0.97
N ARG A 22 -2.80 51.15 -0.09
CA ARG A 22 -3.24 50.31 1.05
C ARG A 22 -4.53 49.49 0.90
N ASP A 23 -4.35 48.17 0.77
CA ASP A 23 -4.85 47.14 1.70
C ASP A 23 -5.10 45.83 0.93
N ASN A 24 -4.25 44.83 1.22
CA ASN A 24 -4.46 43.38 1.09
C ASN A 24 -3.13 42.68 0.79
N ALA A 25 -2.38 42.42 1.86
CA ALA A 25 -1.22 41.56 1.87
C ALA A 25 -1.66 40.09 1.95
N PHE A 26 -2.09 39.50 0.84
CA PHE A 26 -2.14 38.05 0.65
C PHE A 26 -1.99 37.79 -0.85
N ILE A 27 -1.06 36.90 -1.22
CA ILE A 27 -0.62 36.57 -2.60
C ILE A 27 0.50 37.48 -3.15
N GLN A 28 1.68 37.43 -2.52
CA GLN A 28 2.95 37.74 -3.18
C GLN A 28 4.07 36.90 -2.56
N LEU A 29 4.28 35.68 -3.05
CA LEU A 29 5.58 35.00 -2.95
C LEU A 29 5.69 34.06 -4.16
N TYR A 30 6.93 33.88 -4.64
CA TYR A 30 7.40 33.02 -5.75
C TYR A 30 7.60 33.69 -7.12
N THR A 31 8.54 34.64 -7.16
CA THR A 31 9.39 34.88 -8.33
C THR A 31 10.81 35.25 -7.88
N SER A 32 11.78 34.32 -7.99
CA SER A 32 13.19 34.65 -8.30
C SER A 32 14.07 33.40 -8.46
N ALA A 33 14.54 33.24 -9.71
CA ALA A 33 15.78 32.66 -10.22
C ALA A 33 16.74 31.87 -9.30
N LEU A 34 17.06 30.64 -9.75
CA LEU A 34 18.26 29.88 -9.39
C LEU A 34 19.38 30.18 -10.39
N SER A 35 20.56 30.56 -9.90
CA SER A 35 21.83 30.37 -10.59
C SER A 35 22.48 29.10 -10.03
N SER A 36 22.74 28.12 -10.90
CA SER A 36 23.24 26.80 -10.57
C SER A 36 24.74 26.69 -10.84
N GLN A 37 25.53 26.29 -9.83
CA GLN A 37 26.76 25.51 -10.03
C GLN A 37 26.96 24.59 -8.82
N ILE A 38 26.76 23.28 -9.01
CA ILE A 38 27.28 22.25 -8.10
C ILE A 38 28.21 21.35 -8.89
N VAL A 39 29.47 21.37 -8.45
CA VAL A 39 30.58 20.56 -8.93
C VAL A 39 30.47 19.16 -8.35
N TYR A 40 30.48 18.14 -9.22
CA TYR A 40 30.58 16.73 -8.84
C TYR A 40 32.01 16.40 -8.41
N LYS A 41 32.17 15.69 -7.27
CA LYS A 41 33.42 15.02 -6.88
C LYS A 41 33.13 13.53 -6.63
N PRO A 42 33.82 12.60 -7.30
CA PRO A 42 33.68 11.16 -7.04
C PRO A 42 34.68 10.73 -5.96
N HIS A 43 34.31 9.75 -5.13
CA HIS A 43 35.25 9.08 -4.23
C HIS A 43 35.42 7.61 -4.66
N ALA A 44 36.68 7.24 -4.84
CA ALA A 44 37.16 5.91 -5.22
C ALA A 44 37.48 5.04 -3.97
N SER A 45 37.39 3.72 -4.21
CA SER A 45 38.04 2.53 -3.59
C SER A 45 39.41 2.76 -2.93
N GLU A 46 39.99 1.99 -1.98
CA GLU A 46 39.85 0.70 -1.25
C GLU A 46 41.02 0.70 -0.18
N PRO A 47 41.48 -0.36 0.56
CA PRO A 47 40.95 -1.67 1.01
C PRO A 47 41.22 -2.05 2.50
N ASN A 48 40.75 -3.25 2.89
CA ASN A 48 41.23 -4.22 3.91
C ASN A 48 41.44 -3.83 5.39
N ASN A 49 40.67 -4.51 6.29
CA ASN A 49 41.22 -5.37 7.34
C ASN A 49 40.12 -6.18 8.06
N SER A 50 40.29 -7.50 8.10
CA SER A 50 39.63 -8.44 9.01
C SER A 50 40.25 -8.39 10.41
N PRO A 51 39.48 -8.64 11.47
CA PRO A 51 39.57 -9.95 12.12
C PRO A 51 38.23 -10.54 12.58
N ASP A 52 38.26 -11.86 12.79
CA ASP A 52 37.20 -12.70 13.34
C ASP A 52 36.76 -12.30 14.76
N ILE A 53 35.55 -12.76 15.11
CA ILE A 53 35.08 -13.29 16.41
C ILE A 53 33.73 -12.68 16.89
N GLU A 54 32.82 -13.61 17.21
CA GLU A 54 31.60 -13.54 18.03
C GLU A 54 30.26 -13.07 17.41
N ARG A 55 29.43 -14.08 17.08
CA ARG A 55 27.97 -13.97 16.89
C ARG A 55 27.24 -14.23 18.21
N PRO A 56 26.16 -13.51 18.55
CA PRO A 56 25.36 -13.83 19.72
C PRO A 56 24.40 -14.99 19.44
N LEU A 57 24.46 -15.99 20.33
CA LEU A 57 23.43 -17.01 20.52
C LEU A 57 22.18 -16.38 21.16
N GLY A 58 21.00 -16.69 20.62
CA GLY A 58 19.74 -16.39 21.28
C GLY A 58 18.54 -17.01 20.57
N LEU A 59 17.83 -17.90 21.27
CA LEU A 59 16.62 -18.62 20.85
C LEU A 59 16.81 -19.77 19.85
N ASN A 60 17.17 -20.94 20.39
CA ASN A 60 16.47 -22.22 20.13
C ASN A 60 16.93 -23.33 21.09
N LYS A 61 17.04 -23.01 22.38
CA LYS A 61 17.42 -23.98 23.44
C LYS A 61 16.23 -24.71 24.08
N TRP A 62 15.00 -24.43 23.62
CA TRP A 62 13.78 -25.07 24.16
C TRP A 62 13.36 -26.32 23.38
N LEU A 63 13.67 -26.41 22.08
CA LEU A 63 13.25 -27.55 21.23
C LEU A 63 14.20 -28.76 21.27
N VAL A 64 15.47 -28.58 21.67
CA VAL A 64 16.43 -29.70 21.76
C VAL A 64 16.34 -30.44 23.10
N ASN A 65 15.83 -29.81 24.16
CA ASN A 65 15.76 -30.41 25.50
C ASN A 65 14.58 -31.38 25.72
N LYS A 66 13.65 -31.55 24.75
CA LYS A 66 12.48 -32.43 24.93
C LYS A 66 12.61 -33.82 24.28
N LEU A 67 13.74 -34.12 23.63
CA LEU A 67 13.96 -35.41 22.95
C LEU A 67 15.07 -36.29 23.58
N SER A 68 15.62 -35.92 24.76
CA SER A 68 16.69 -36.72 25.41
C SER A 68 16.33 -37.31 26.79
N GLN A 69 15.06 -37.33 27.20
CA GLN A 69 14.65 -37.94 28.47
C GLN A 69 13.58 -39.01 28.26
N SER A 70 14.04 -40.21 27.90
CA SER A 70 13.34 -41.47 28.13
C SER A 70 14.38 -42.60 28.12
N ARG A 71 15.26 -42.62 29.12
CA ARG A 71 16.02 -43.82 29.47
C ARG A 71 15.16 -44.63 30.43
N VAL A 72 14.67 -45.79 29.97
CA VAL A 72 14.08 -46.80 30.83
C VAL A 72 15.21 -47.43 31.64
N VAL A 73 15.13 -47.28 32.96
CA VAL A 73 16.04 -47.86 33.95
C VAL A 73 15.65 -49.32 34.17
N PHE A 74 16.54 -50.25 33.85
CA PHE A 74 16.47 -51.63 34.35
C PHE A 74 17.02 -51.65 35.78
N CYS A 75 16.14 -51.83 36.77
CA CYS A 75 16.56 -52.10 38.15
C CYS A 75 16.89 -53.60 38.29
N SER A 76 18.17 -53.94 38.26
CA SER A 76 18.72 -55.19 38.78
C SER A 76 18.94 -55.07 40.28
N GLY A 77 18.03 -55.63 41.09
CA GLY A 77 18.21 -55.77 42.53
C GLY A 77 18.68 -57.17 42.90
N GLN A 78 19.92 -57.30 43.37
CA GLN A 78 20.42 -58.46 44.12
C GLN A 78 20.38 -58.13 45.62
N LEU A 79 19.82 -59.03 46.44
CA LEU A 79 19.96 -59.01 47.90
C LEU A 79 20.33 -60.42 48.39
N TRP A 80 21.29 -60.50 49.32
CA TRP A 80 21.98 -61.71 49.79
C TRP A 80 21.35 -62.35 51.06
N LEU A 81 21.16 -63.70 51.02
CA LEU A 81 21.26 -64.83 52.01
C LEU A 81 20.94 -64.62 53.53
N PRO A 82 20.42 -65.61 54.32
CA PRO A 82 20.94 -67.00 54.44
C PRO A 82 19.94 -68.15 54.82
N HIS A 83 20.55 -69.32 55.08
CA HIS A 83 20.13 -70.70 55.37
C HIS A 83 18.85 -71.05 56.20
N MET A 84 18.36 -72.28 55.92
CA MET A 84 17.56 -73.25 56.70
C MET A 84 16.05 -73.42 56.38
N SER A 85 15.71 -74.67 55.98
CA SER A 85 14.38 -75.30 55.88
C SER A 85 13.69 -75.45 57.27
N PRO A 86 12.40 -75.89 57.43
CA PRO A 86 11.56 -76.62 56.47
C PRO A 86 10.02 -76.35 56.47
N LYS A 87 9.33 -77.01 55.51
CA LYS A 87 7.93 -77.52 55.50
C LYS A 87 6.74 -76.54 55.39
N VAL A 88 6.13 -76.47 54.19
CA VAL A 88 4.66 -76.58 53.91
C VAL A 88 4.49 -77.09 52.45
N PRO A 89 3.57 -78.02 52.12
CA PRO A 89 3.57 -78.72 50.83
C PRO A 89 3.06 -77.87 49.66
N GLN A 90 3.73 -78.01 48.51
CA GLN A 90 3.32 -77.41 47.24
C GLN A 90 2.15 -78.17 46.61
N ARG A 91 1.11 -77.43 46.24
CA ARG A 91 0.05 -77.90 45.34
C ARG A 91 0.58 -77.81 43.91
N ASN A 92 0.92 -78.95 43.31
CA ASN A 92 1.33 -79.03 41.92
C ASN A 92 0.17 -78.59 40.99
N VAL A 93 0.27 -77.39 40.42
CA VAL A 93 -0.51 -76.97 39.25
C VAL A 93 0.36 -77.24 38.04
N GLN A 94 0.03 -78.30 37.31
CA GLN A 94 0.72 -78.69 36.10
C GLN A 94 0.19 -77.81 34.95
N TRP A 95 0.97 -76.81 34.55
CA TRP A 95 0.67 -76.03 33.34
C TRP A 95 0.95 -76.88 32.11
N LYS A 96 -0.09 -77.15 31.32
CA LYS A 96 0.03 -77.86 30.04
C LYS A 96 0.62 -76.88 29.02
N GLU A 97 1.85 -77.12 28.57
CA GLU A 97 2.46 -76.32 27.52
C GLU A 97 1.63 -76.41 26.23
N PRO A 98 1.28 -75.27 25.59
CA PRO A 98 0.45 -75.28 24.40
C PRO A 98 1.26 -75.77 23.18
N SER A 99 0.63 -76.60 22.35
CA SER A 99 1.24 -77.20 21.15
C SER A 99 1.81 -76.15 20.17
N ARG A 100 2.92 -76.48 19.47
CA ARG A 100 3.62 -75.60 18.51
C ARG A 100 2.68 -74.90 17.50
N GLY A 101 1.62 -75.57 17.04
CA GLY A 101 0.62 -74.98 16.14
C GLY A 101 -0.18 -73.84 16.76
N ALA A 102 -0.53 -73.93 18.05
CA ALA A 102 -1.26 -72.90 18.78
C ALA A 102 -0.39 -71.67 19.11
N GLN A 103 0.92 -71.86 19.29
CA GLN A 103 1.87 -70.75 19.46
C GLN A 103 2.05 -69.96 18.16
N ILE A 104 2.11 -70.64 17.01
CA ILE A 104 2.21 -70.01 15.69
C ILE A 104 0.90 -69.27 15.34
N LEU A 105 -0.27 -69.86 15.62
CA LEU A 105 -1.56 -69.21 15.35
C LEU A 105 -1.76 -67.95 16.22
N ASN A 106 -1.40 -67.99 17.50
CA ASN A 106 -1.46 -66.83 18.39
C ASN A 106 -0.42 -65.75 18.03
N PHE A 107 0.75 -66.13 17.51
CA PHE A 107 1.74 -65.20 16.99
C PHE A 107 1.18 -64.44 15.77
N PHE A 108 0.60 -65.14 14.79
CA PHE A 108 -0.02 -64.48 13.62
C PHE A 108 -1.26 -63.65 13.96
N TYR A 109 -2.04 -64.04 14.97
CA TYR A 109 -3.25 -63.31 15.38
C TYR A 109 -2.92 -62.03 16.17
N CYS A 110 -2.03 -62.08 17.16
CA CYS A 110 -1.65 -60.91 17.96
C CYS A 110 -0.71 -59.95 17.22
N ASP A 111 0.24 -60.48 16.45
CA ASP A 111 1.23 -59.66 15.72
C ASP A 111 0.63 -59.07 14.42
N GLY A 112 -0.28 -59.82 13.78
CA GLY A 112 -1.03 -59.35 12.62
C GLY A 112 -2.00 -58.20 12.96
N HIS A 113 -2.73 -58.27 14.08
CA HIS A 113 -3.62 -57.18 14.50
C HIS A 113 -2.85 -55.90 14.86
N VAL A 114 -1.70 -56.03 15.54
CA VAL A 114 -0.83 -54.88 15.85
C VAL A 114 -0.26 -54.29 14.56
N PHE A 115 0.17 -55.13 13.61
CA PHE A 115 0.62 -54.69 12.29
C PHE A 115 -0.49 -53.95 11.52
N TRP A 116 -1.71 -54.48 11.48
CA TRP A 116 -2.83 -53.84 10.77
C TRP A 116 -3.28 -52.53 11.41
N LEU A 117 -3.28 -52.44 12.74
CA LEU A 117 -3.53 -51.18 13.45
C LEU A 117 -2.46 -50.14 13.13
N TRP A 118 -1.18 -50.52 13.25
CA TRP A 118 -0.05 -49.63 12.94
C TRP A 118 -0.07 -49.18 11.47
N PHE A 119 -0.33 -50.10 10.54
CA PHE A 119 -0.42 -49.81 9.11
C PHE A 119 -1.60 -48.87 8.82
N SER A 120 -2.76 -49.12 9.41
CA SER A 120 -3.95 -48.28 9.24
C SER A 120 -3.72 -46.87 9.80
N PHE A 121 -3.15 -46.74 11.00
CA PHE A 121 -2.79 -45.43 11.57
C PHE A 121 -1.77 -44.68 10.72
N SER A 122 -0.75 -45.39 10.20
CA SER A 122 0.27 -44.79 9.33
C SER A 122 -0.31 -44.34 7.99
N ALA A 123 -1.21 -45.13 7.39
CA ALA A 123 -1.91 -44.78 6.16
C ALA A 123 -2.83 -43.57 6.36
N ILE A 124 -3.57 -43.52 7.47
CA ILE A 124 -4.43 -42.37 7.81
C ILE A 124 -3.56 -41.11 8.06
N ALA A 125 -2.46 -41.23 8.79
CA ALA A 125 -1.53 -40.12 9.03
C ALA A 125 -0.92 -39.60 7.71
N SER A 126 -0.55 -40.50 6.79
CA SER A 126 -0.06 -40.15 5.46
C SER A 126 -1.13 -39.42 4.63
N LEU A 127 -2.38 -39.90 4.65
CA LEU A 127 -3.50 -39.24 3.97
C LEU A 127 -3.74 -37.84 4.53
N ILE A 128 -3.77 -37.68 5.86
CA ILE A 128 -3.90 -36.38 6.53
C ILE A 128 -2.76 -35.45 6.11
N TYR A 129 -1.52 -35.94 6.08
CA TYR A 129 -0.37 -35.16 5.65
C TYR A 129 -0.48 -34.73 4.18
N ALA A 130 -0.91 -35.62 3.29
CA ALA A 130 -1.15 -35.31 1.89
C ALA A 130 -2.25 -34.25 1.71
N VAL A 131 -3.33 -34.32 2.50
CA VAL A 131 -4.41 -33.32 2.51
C VAL A 131 -3.89 -31.96 3.02
N ILE A 132 -3.09 -31.94 4.07
CA ILE A 132 -2.46 -30.71 4.59
C ILE A 132 -1.56 -30.08 3.51
N ILE A 133 -0.72 -30.89 2.84
CA ILE A 133 0.14 -30.41 1.74
C ILE A 133 -0.71 -29.89 0.58
N TYR A 134 -1.77 -30.62 0.20
CA TYR A 134 -2.65 -30.22 -0.88
C TYR A 134 -3.29 -28.84 -0.61
N PHE A 135 -3.84 -28.62 0.59
CA PHE A 135 -4.38 -27.31 0.96
C PHE A 135 -3.28 -26.23 1.11
N ALA A 136 -2.08 -26.59 1.59
CA ALA A 136 -0.94 -25.67 1.67
C ALA A 136 -0.45 -25.26 0.27
N LEU A 137 -0.51 -26.14 -0.72
CA LEU A 137 -0.16 -25.86 -2.11
C LEU A 137 -1.23 -25.01 -2.80
N LEU A 138 -2.52 -25.28 -2.54
CA LEU A 138 -3.63 -24.46 -3.06
C LEU A 138 -3.61 -23.02 -2.53
N ASN A 139 -3.13 -22.82 -1.29
CA ASN A 139 -3.05 -21.51 -0.65
C ASN A 139 -1.70 -20.81 -0.85
N ARG A 140 -0.85 -21.24 -1.81
CA ARG A 140 0.38 -20.51 -2.14
C ARG A 140 0.04 -19.18 -2.82
N VAL A 141 -0.16 -18.15 -2.00
CA VAL A 141 -0.08 -16.76 -2.44
C VAL A 141 1.37 -16.51 -2.89
N PRO A 142 1.61 -15.94 -4.08
CA PRO A 142 2.97 -15.69 -4.53
C PRO A 142 3.73 -14.87 -3.47
N TYR A 143 4.88 -15.40 -3.04
CA TYR A 143 5.76 -14.72 -2.11
C TYR A 143 6.32 -13.49 -2.83
N ALA A 144 5.89 -12.31 -2.39
CA ALA A 144 6.37 -11.04 -2.86
C ALA A 144 7.02 -10.35 -1.66
N PRO A 145 8.35 -10.17 -1.62
CA PRO A 145 8.97 -9.33 -0.60
C PRO A 145 8.50 -7.88 -0.79
N ASP A 146 8.48 -7.10 0.28
CA ASP A 146 8.16 -5.68 0.18
C ASP A 146 9.36 -4.97 -0.47
N PRO A 147 9.17 -4.27 -1.60
CA PRO A 147 10.26 -3.63 -2.29
C PRO A 147 10.65 -2.31 -1.59
N ASP A 148 11.90 -1.89 -1.76
CA ASP A 148 12.38 -0.59 -1.25
C ASP A 148 11.82 0.59 -2.07
N ALA A 149 11.51 0.36 -3.35
CA ALA A 149 10.91 1.34 -4.26
C ALA A 149 9.90 0.66 -5.20
N VAL A 150 8.92 1.41 -5.70
CA VAL A 150 7.94 0.86 -6.65
C VAL A 150 8.62 0.55 -7.99
N PRO A 151 8.67 -0.73 -8.42
CA PRO A 151 9.31 -1.10 -9.67
C PRO A 151 8.55 -0.56 -10.88
N TYR A 152 9.28 -0.22 -11.94
CA TYR A 152 8.71 0.26 -13.21
C TYR A 152 8.15 -0.90 -14.04
N ILE A 153 7.03 -1.45 -13.59
CA ILE A 153 6.35 -2.57 -14.25
C ILE A 153 4.92 -2.22 -14.69
N LEU A 154 4.33 -1.19 -14.10
CA LEU A 154 2.99 -0.68 -14.41
C LEU A 154 3.13 0.73 -14.94
N VAL A 155 2.56 1.01 -16.11
CA VAL A 155 2.53 2.36 -16.69
C VAL A 155 1.10 2.86 -16.67
N PRO A 156 0.76 3.86 -15.85
CA PRO A 156 -0.59 4.40 -15.79
C PRO A 156 -0.86 5.24 -17.04
N SER A 157 -2.13 5.28 -17.45
CA SER A 157 -2.60 6.08 -18.59
C SER A 157 -3.72 7.03 -18.17
N HIS A 158 -4.61 6.59 -17.27
CA HIS A 158 -5.77 7.37 -16.85
C HIS A 158 -6.16 7.06 -15.40
N TYR A 159 -6.52 8.10 -14.66
CA TYR A 159 -7.09 8.02 -13.32
C TYR A 159 -8.51 8.57 -13.36
N ASN A 160 -9.50 7.73 -13.09
CA ASN A 160 -10.88 8.16 -12.85
C ASN A 160 -11.12 8.17 -11.34
N LEU A 161 -11.08 9.37 -10.76
CA LEU A 161 -11.15 9.61 -9.33
C LEU A 161 -12.52 10.14 -8.96
N THR A 162 -13.22 9.45 -8.05
CA THR A 162 -14.35 10.01 -7.31
C THR A 162 -13.94 10.16 -5.86
N ILE A 163 -13.84 11.40 -5.37
CA ILE A 163 -13.38 11.71 -4.02
C ILE A 163 -14.43 12.53 -3.28
N ARG A 164 -14.73 12.11 -2.05
CA ARG A 164 -15.56 12.81 -1.10
C ARG A 164 -14.69 13.46 -0.04
N ILE A 165 -14.89 14.76 0.16
CA ILE A 165 -14.25 15.53 1.21
C ILE A 165 -15.34 15.98 2.19
N ASP A 166 -15.19 15.61 3.46
CA ASP A 166 -16.23 15.83 4.47
C ASP A 166 -16.24 17.24 5.05
N THR A 167 -15.23 18.05 4.74
CA THR A 167 -15.10 19.43 5.22
C THR A 167 -16.27 20.28 4.75
N SER A 168 -16.89 20.99 5.70
CA SER A 168 -17.88 22.04 5.45
C SER A 168 -17.35 23.38 5.97
N ARG A 169 -17.99 24.49 5.57
CA ARG A 169 -17.63 25.83 6.03
C ARG A 169 -17.72 26.00 7.53
N ASP A 170 -18.67 25.31 8.18
CA ASP A 170 -18.92 25.42 9.62
C ASP A 170 -18.40 24.19 10.40
N GLU A 171 -18.09 23.09 9.70
CA GLU A 171 -17.60 21.84 10.29
C GLU A 171 -16.23 21.45 9.69
N PRO A 172 -15.13 21.61 10.44
CA PRO A 172 -13.77 21.32 9.97
C PRO A 172 -13.44 19.82 9.98
N LYS A 173 -14.29 18.98 9.41
CA LYS A 173 -14.03 17.54 9.28
C LYS A 173 -12.84 17.31 8.35
N GLN A 174 -11.79 16.68 8.90
CA GLN A 174 -10.51 16.43 8.24
C GLN A 174 -10.42 15.00 7.68
N THR A 175 -11.52 14.53 7.09
CA THR A 175 -11.65 13.17 6.53
C THR A 175 -12.02 13.23 5.06
N PHE A 176 -11.56 12.23 4.33
CA PHE A 176 -11.94 12.01 2.95
C PHE A 176 -12.08 10.52 2.68
N SER A 177 -12.86 10.20 1.67
CA SER A 177 -13.02 8.85 1.16
C SER A 177 -13.26 8.89 -0.34
N GLY A 178 -13.10 7.78 -1.02
CA GLY A 178 -13.30 7.78 -2.45
C GLY A 178 -13.04 6.45 -3.09
N ARG A 179 -13.13 6.50 -4.41
CA ARG A 179 -12.83 5.39 -5.30
C ARG A 179 -12.01 5.91 -6.46
N VAL A 180 -10.96 5.18 -6.80
CA VAL A 180 -10.15 5.45 -7.98
C VAL A 180 -10.12 4.23 -8.89
N PHE A 181 -10.33 4.46 -10.18
CA PHE A 181 -10.03 3.51 -11.23
C PHE A 181 -8.75 3.94 -11.93
N ILE A 182 -7.72 3.11 -11.86
CA ILE A 182 -6.42 3.36 -12.48
C ILE A 182 -6.33 2.47 -13.71
N ARG A 183 -6.36 3.08 -14.90
CA ARG A 183 -6.06 2.38 -16.15
C ARG A 183 -4.56 2.34 -16.35
N PHE A 184 -3.99 1.15 -16.49
CA PHE A 184 -2.55 0.97 -16.68
C PHE A 184 -2.23 -0.17 -17.65
N ARG A 185 -1.06 -0.09 -18.26
CA ARG A 185 -0.47 -1.16 -19.07
C ARG A 185 0.57 -1.92 -18.26
N SER A 186 0.50 -3.24 -18.27
CA SER A 186 1.54 -4.08 -17.66
C SER A 186 2.74 -4.25 -18.59
N LEU A 187 3.96 -4.10 -18.09
CA LEU A 187 5.18 -4.35 -18.88
C LEU A 187 5.72 -5.78 -18.75
N LEU A 188 5.28 -6.52 -17.72
CA LEU A 188 5.71 -7.88 -17.42
C LEU A 188 4.52 -8.77 -17.05
N ASP A 189 4.72 -10.08 -17.17
CA ASP A 189 3.80 -11.06 -16.62
C ASP A 189 4.01 -11.12 -15.10
N THR A 190 2.98 -10.77 -14.32
CA THR A 190 3.11 -10.69 -12.85
C THR A 190 1.79 -10.98 -12.16
N ALA A 191 1.82 -11.53 -10.95
CA ALA A 191 0.65 -11.61 -10.07
C ALA A 191 0.60 -10.47 -9.05
N VAL A 192 1.57 -9.55 -9.07
CA VAL A 192 1.79 -8.58 -7.99
C VAL A 192 1.82 -7.18 -8.56
N LEU A 193 1.04 -6.29 -7.95
CA LEU A 193 0.99 -4.86 -8.25
C LEU A 193 1.58 -4.09 -7.07
N PHE A 194 2.39 -3.08 -7.37
CA PHE A 194 2.97 -2.18 -6.38
C PHE A 194 2.51 -0.76 -6.68
N LEU A 195 1.99 -0.08 -5.66
CA LEU A 195 1.52 1.30 -5.71
C LEU A 195 2.08 2.07 -4.53
N HIS A 196 2.20 3.38 -4.66
CA HIS A 196 2.44 4.26 -3.52
C HIS A 196 1.13 4.47 -2.76
N LEU A 197 1.22 4.42 -1.43
CA LEU A 197 0.12 4.67 -0.50
C LEU A 197 0.70 5.33 0.75
N GLY A 198 0.31 6.57 0.99
CA GLY A 198 0.72 7.32 2.17
C GLY A 198 0.14 6.70 3.46
N GLU A 199 0.83 6.92 4.57
CA GLU A 199 0.44 6.40 5.90
C GLU A 199 -0.94 6.87 6.40
N ASN A 200 -1.46 7.99 5.89
CA ASN A 200 -2.75 8.56 6.26
C ASN A 200 -3.93 8.01 5.43
N VAL A 201 -3.66 7.09 4.49
CA VAL A 201 -4.65 6.53 3.56
C VAL A 201 -4.74 5.03 3.76
N ARG A 202 -5.97 4.51 3.77
CA ARG A 202 -6.28 3.09 3.88
C ARG A 202 -7.07 2.65 2.65
N VAL A 203 -6.76 1.45 2.15
CA VAL A 203 -7.48 0.83 1.02
C VAL A 203 -8.37 -0.29 1.53
N ASP A 204 -9.68 -0.07 1.45
CA ASP A 204 -10.70 -0.99 1.97
C ASP A 204 -11.00 -2.10 0.98
N GLU A 205 -11.21 -1.77 -0.30
CA GLU A 205 -11.51 -2.73 -1.35
C GLU A 205 -10.57 -2.57 -2.54
N ALA A 206 -10.29 -3.68 -3.24
CA ALA A 206 -9.55 -3.67 -4.48
C ALA A 206 -10.12 -4.69 -5.46
N ALA A 207 -10.23 -4.30 -6.72
CA ALA A 207 -10.67 -5.17 -7.80
C ALA A 207 -9.89 -4.80 -9.06
N LEU A 208 -9.50 -5.82 -9.83
CA LEU A 208 -8.81 -5.61 -11.09
C LEU A 208 -9.68 -6.13 -12.24
N PHE A 209 -9.75 -5.36 -13.31
CA PHE A 209 -10.53 -5.67 -14.50
C PHE A 209 -9.62 -5.59 -15.73
N PRO A 210 -9.53 -6.63 -16.57
CA PRO A 210 -8.85 -6.55 -17.85
C PRO A 210 -9.74 -5.75 -18.80
N GLU A 211 -9.15 -4.90 -19.63
CA GLU A 211 -9.95 -4.18 -20.61
C GLU A 211 -10.37 -5.05 -21.79
N ILE A 212 -9.56 -6.07 -22.10
CA ILE A 212 -9.82 -7.01 -23.21
C ILE A 212 -11.04 -7.92 -22.90
N TYR A 213 -11.25 -8.27 -21.63
CA TYR A 213 -12.33 -9.19 -21.23
C TYR A 213 -13.40 -8.44 -20.43
N ASN A 214 -14.27 -7.73 -21.16
CA ASN A 214 -15.38 -6.96 -20.60
C ASN A 214 -16.09 -7.70 -19.45
N GLY A 215 -16.07 -7.08 -18.26
CA GLY A 215 -16.77 -7.56 -17.07
C GLY A 215 -16.07 -8.66 -16.25
N LYS A 216 -14.93 -9.21 -16.69
CA LYS A 216 -14.25 -10.29 -15.94
C LYS A 216 -13.40 -9.75 -14.78
N ARG A 217 -13.90 -9.83 -13.56
CA ARG A 217 -13.14 -9.44 -12.35
C ARG A 217 -11.99 -10.42 -12.04
N TYR A 218 -10.77 -9.89 -11.85
CA TYR A 218 -9.60 -10.57 -11.30
C TYR A 218 -9.70 -10.47 -9.77
N ARG A 219 -9.68 -11.61 -9.07
CA ARG A 219 -9.75 -11.62 -7.60
C ARG A 219 -8.40 -11.22 -7.02
N VAL A 220 -8.44 -10.29 -6.06
CA VAL A 220 -7.30 -9.92 -5.22
C VAL A 220 -7.16 -10.98 -4.12
N ALA A 221 -6.00 -11.63 -4.07
CA ALA A 221 -5.64 -12.64 -3.09
C ALA A 221 -5.39 -12.00 -1.72
N ARG A 222 -4.55 -10.96 -1.73
CA ARG A 222 -4.04 -10.32 -0.52
C ARG A 222 -3.63 -8.88 -0.82
N LYS A 223 -3.80 -8.01 0.15
CA LYS A 223 -3.24 -6.65 0.17
C LYS A 223 -2.32 -6.52 1.37
N ARG A 224 -1.20 -5.83 1.21
CA ARG A 224 -0.30 -5.44 2.30
C ARG A 224 0.18 -4.03 2.08
N HIS A 225 0.23 -3.24 3.13
CA HIS A 225 0.80 -1.90 3.10
C HIS A 225 2.01 -1.89 4.03
N ASN A 226 3.12 -1.36 3.54
CA ASN A 226 4.32 -1.13 4.32
C ASN A 226 4.43 0.38 4.59
N PRO A 227 4.17 0.85 5.84
CA PRO A 227 4.22 2.26 6.17
C PRO A 227 5.61 2.90 6.05
N ARG A 228 6.69 2.10 6.14
CA ARG A 228 8.07 2.64 6.05
C ARG A 228 8.45 3.01 4.62
N THR A 229 8.06 2.17 3.66
CA THR A 229 8.32 2.44 2.23
C THR A 229 7.15 3.16 1.56
N GLU A 230 6.00 3.28 2.25
CA GLU A 230 4.75 3.82 1.71
C GLU A 230 4.26 3.06 0.47
N ILE A 231 4.46 1.74 0.45
CA ILE A 231 4.11 0.89 -0.68
C ILE A 231 2.94 -0.03 -0.33
N LEU A 232 1.92 0.01 -1.17
CA LEU A 232 0.82 -0.94 -1.21
C LEU A 232 1.14 -2.05 -2.20
N THR A 233 1.26 -3.27 -1.68
CA THR A 233 1.42 -4.50 -2.44
C THR A 233 0.08 -5.21 -2.58
N ILE A 234 -0.39 -5.38 -3.81
CA ILE A 234 -1.62 -6.10 -4.13
C ILE A 234 -1.24 -7.39 -4.87
N VAL A 235 -1.56 -8.53 -4.26
CA VAL A 235 -1.32 -9.84 -4.84
C VAL A 235 -2.62 -10.38 -5.43
N LEU A 236 -2.55 -10.86 -6.67
CA LEU A 236 -3.67 -11.38 -7.45
C LEU A 236 -3.68 -12.91 -7.41
N ASN A 237 -4.85 -13.52 -7.58
CA ASN A 237 -4.97 -14.98 -7.72
C ASN A 237 -4.53 -15.51 -9.10
N ARG A 238 -4.23 -14.61 -10.04
CA ARG A 238 -3.78 -14.95 -11.40
C ARG A 238 -2.82 -13.90 -11.91
N ASN A 239 -1.92 -14.32 -12.79
CA ASN A 239 -1.01 -13.41 -13.46
C ASN A 239 -1.79 -12.51 -14.42
N ILE A 240 -1.39 -11.24 -14.44
CA ILE A 240 -1.66 -10.34 -15.55
C ILE A 240 -0.63 -10.56 -16.64
N THR A 241 -1.07 -10.37 -17.88
CA THR A 241 -0.27 -10.52 -19.09
C THR A 241 0.43 -9.21 -19.44
N LYS A 242 1.67 -9.33 -19.90
CA LYS A 242 2.50 -8.28 -20.46
C LYS A 242 1.80 -7.60 -21.65
N LEU A 243 2.07 -6.30 -21.81
CA LEU A 243 1.55 -5.41 -22.85
C LEU A 243 0.01 -5.39 -22.95
N THR A 244 -0.68 -5.70 -21.86
CA THR A 244 -2.14 -5.67 -21.77
C THR A 244 -2.59 -4.55 -20.84
N ASP A 245 -3.71 -3.93 -21.19
CA ASP A 245 -4.33 -2.86 -20.41
C ASP A 245 -5.33 -3.43 -19.39
N TYR A 246 -5.27 -2.87 -18.19
CA TYR A 246 -6.12 -3.22 -17.06
C TYR A 246 -6.64 -1.96 -16.38
N SER A 247 -7.79 -2.08 -15.71
CA SER A 247 -8.36 -1.09 -14.82
C SER A 247 -8.36 -1.63 -13.39
N LEU A 248 -7.63 -0.97 -12.50
CA LEU A 248 -7.59 -1.28 -11.08
C LEU A 248 -8.52 -0.33 -10.31
N GLU A 249 -9.56 -0.88 -9.73
CA GLU A 249 -10.47 -0.19 -8.83
C GLU A 249 -9.98 -0.32 -7.38
N LEU A 250 -9.86 0.82 -6.70
CA LEU A 250 -9.50 0.89 -5.28
C LEU A 250 -10.49 1.81 -4.57
N SER A 251 -11.14 1.28 -3.53
CA SER A 251 -11.90 2.09 -2.58
C SER A 251 -10.99 2.44 -1.40
N PHE A 252 -10.93 3.71 -1.03
CA PHE A 252 -10.02 4.21 -0.01
C PHE A 252 -10.67 5.23 0.91
N SER A 253 -10.07 5.39 2.08
CA SER A 253 -10.43 6.38 3.08
C SER A 253 -9.16 6.95 3.72
N GLY A 254 -9.20 8.19 4.16
CA GLY A 254 -8.03 8.84 4.73
C GLY A 254 -8.36 10.06 5.58
N LYS A 255 -7.32 10.56 6.24
CA LYS A 255 -7.37 11.76 7.09
C LYS A 255 -6.42 12.82 6.57
N PHE A 256 -6.71 14.08 6.85
CA PHE A 256 -5.83 15.18 6.49
C PHE A 256 -4.50 15.08 7.24
N ARG A 257 -3.46 15.61 6.64
CA ARG A 257 -2.13 15.67 7.22
C ARG A 257 -1.87 17.07 7.76
N GLN A 258 -0.97 17.15 8.73
CA GLN A 258 -0.48 18.43 9.25
C GLN A 258 0.66 18.99 8.40
N ASP A 259 1.34 18.14 7.63
CA ASP A 259 2.43 18.54 6.75
C ASP A 259 1.93 19.08 5.39
N THR A 260 2.83 19.65 4.62
CA THR A 260 2.52 20.27 3.32
C THR A 260 2.31 19.28 2.18
N ALA A 261 2.55 17.98 2.40
CA ALA A 261 2.53 16.95 1.36
C ALA A 261 1.14 16.32 1.15
N GLY A 262 0.17 16.58 2.03
CA GLY A 262 -1.18 16.00 1.96
C GLY A 262 -2.32 17.01 1.85
N PRO A 263 -3.57 16.51 1.87
CA PRO A 263 -4.74 17.37 2.00
C PRO A 263 -4.73 18.05 3.36
N ARG A 264 -5.03 19.34 3.35
CA ARG A 264 -4.98 20.22 4.51
C ARG A 264 -6.26 21.00 4.68
N LEU A 265 -6.56 21.33 5.92
CA LEU A 265 -7.61 22.26 6.28
C LEU A 265 -7.02 23.68 6.26
N PHE A 266 -7.78 24.65 5.76
CA PHE A 266 -7.49 26.06 5.95
C PHE A 266 -8.69 26.77 6.56
N GLN A 267 -8.43 27.84 7.30
CA GLN A 267 -9.41 28.64 8.00
C GLN A 267 -9.28 30.10 7.55
N TYR A 268 -10.40 30.80 7.42
CA TYR A 268 -10.46 32.22 7.09
C TYR A 268 -11.59 32.89 7.86
N ARG A 269 -11.49 34.22 8.00
CA ARG A 269 -12.54 35.05 8.59
C ARG A 269 -13.21 35.86 7.51
N THR A 270 -14.53 35.87 7.54
CA THR A 270 -15.33 36.73 6.67
C THR A 270 -15.25 38.18 7.13
N TYR A 271 -15.70 39.10 6.27
CA TYR A 271 -15.87 40.50 6.64
C TYR A 271 -16.77 40.70 7.88
N ASN A 272 -17.76 39.81 8.05
CA ASN A 272 -18.68 39.84 9.18
C ASN A 272 -18.08 39.22 10.46
N GLY A 273 -16.82 38.78 10.44
CA GLY A 273 -16.14 38.16 11.58
C GLY A 273 -16.43 36.66 11.77
N GLU A 274 -17.26 36.05 10.93
CA GLU A 274 -17.51 34.60 10.97
C GLU A 274 -16.26 33.82 10.57
N GLU A 275 -15.89 32.82 11.36
CA GLU A 275 -14.85 31.86 11.01
C GLU A 275 -15.43 30.79 10.08
N ARG A 276 -14.71 30.51 8.99
CA ARG A 276 -15.07 29.49 8.00
C ARG A 276 -13.89 28.61 7.67
N PHE A 277 -14.19 27.40 7.23
CA PHE A 277 -13.22 26.38 6.89
C PHE A 277 -13.31 25.96 5.43
N GLY A 278 -12.17 25.53 4.89
CA GLY A 278 -12.07 24.87 3.60
C GLY A 278 -10.98 23.80 3.61
N ALA A 279 -10.94 23.01 2.56
CA ALA A 279 -9.91 22.00 2.35
C ALA A 279 -9.14 22.30 1.07
N LEU A 280 -7.82 22.10 1.09
CA LEU A 280 -7.00 22.20 -0.10
C LEU A 280 -6.03 21.02 -0.19
N TYR A 281 -5.85 20.56 -1.41
CA TYR A 281 -4.82 19.64 -1.82
C TYR A 281 -4.05 20.29 -2.96
N VAL A 282 -2.88 20.82 -2.63
CA VAL A 282 -1.98 21.53 -3.54
C VAL A 282 -0.55 21.25 -3.09
N HIS A 283 0.30 20.93 -4.06
CA HIS A 283 1.72 20.72 -3.80
C HIS A 283 2.55 21.99 -3.98
N PRO A 284 3.63 22.15 -3.21
CA PRO A 284 4.63 23.19 -3.47
C PRO A 284 5.25 23.04 -4.86
N GLU A 285 5.75 24.15 -5.43
CA GLU A 285 6.36 24.20 -6.77
C GLU A 285 7.53 23.20 -6.95
N LYS A 286 8.26 22.91 -5.86
CA LYS A 286 9.40 21.96 -5.86
C LYS A 286 9.01 20.51 -5.58
N ALA A 287 7.73 20.21 -5.43
CA ALA A 287 7.28 18.85 -5.17
C ALA A 287 7.46 17.97 -6.42
N VAL A 288 7.93 16.74 -6.19
CA VAL A 288 8.07 15.70 -7.22
C VAL A 288 7.18 14.48 -6.95
N GLN A 289 6.51 14.48 -5.79
CA GLN A 289 5.64 13.42 -5.29
C GLN A 289 4.66 14.00 -4.26
N GLY A 290 3.61 13.26 -3.95
CA GLY A 290 2.68 13.51 -2.85
C GLY A 290 1.25 13.07 -3.11
N LEU A 291 0.93 12.60 -4.33
CA LEU A 291 -0.38 12.03 -4.68
C LEU A 291 -0.79 10.86 -3.79
N ARG A 292 0.21 10.10 -3.32
CA ARG A 292 0.03 8.97 -2.40
C ARG A 292 -0.70 9.30 -1.10
N TYR A 293 -0.66 10.57 -0.66
CA TYR A 293 -1.30 11.03 0.58
C TYR A 293 -2.78 11.39 0.39
N LEU A 294 -3.26 11.41 -0.86
CA LEU A 294 -4.66 11.61 -1.20
C LEU A 294 -5.28 10.33 -1.74
N ILE A 295 -4.59 9.61 -2.63
CA ILE A 295 -5.11 8.39 -3.27
C ILE A 295 -4.00 7.33 -3.41
N PRO A 296 -4.32 6.03 -3.43
CA PRO A 296 -3.36 5.00 -3.87
C PRO A 296 -3.00 5.21 -5.35
N CYS A 297 -1.72 5.36 -5.69
CA CYS A 297 -1.31 5.68 -7.07
C CYS A 297 0.16 5.38 -7.38
N LEU A 298 0.57 5.58 -8.64
CA LEU A 298 1.97 5.59 -9.05
C LEU A 298 2.52 7.03 -9.00
N ASP A 299 3.09 7.41 -7.85
CA ASP A 299 3.46 8.78 -7.49
C ASP A 299 4.95 9.08 -7.70
N SER A 300 5.35 9.22 -8.97
CA SER A 300 6.70 9.59 -9.39
C SER A 300 6.67 10.28 -10.76
N LEU A 301 7.72 11.06 -11.07
CA LEU A 301 7.86 11.80 -12.33
C LEU A 301 7.82 10.93 -13.59
N GLN A 302 8.09 9.63 -13.47
CA GLN A 302 8.06 8.68 -14.59
C GLN A 302 6.65 8.20 -14.97
N TYR A 303 5.61 8.67 -14.26
CA TYR A 303 4.22 8.18 -14.40
C TYR A 303 3.20 9.29 -14.72
N PRO A 304 3.38 10.05 -15.82
CA PRO A 304 2.36 11.03 -16.24
C PRO A 304 1.09 10.32 -16.73
N ALA A 305 -0.08 10.91 -16.46
CA ALA A 305 -1.38 10.34 -16.83
C ALA A 305 -2.46 11.41 -16.97
N HIS A 306 -3.60 11.02 -17.54
CA HIS A 306 -4.83 11.81 -17.53
C HIS A 306 -5.60 11.64 -16.22
N PHE A 307 -6.35 12.67 -15.82
CA PHE A 307 -7.21 12.64 -14.64
C PHE A 307 -8.63 13.07 -15.00
N SER A 308 -9.60 12.24 -14.67
CA SER A 308 -11.02 12.60 -14.60
C SER A 308 -11.43 12.64 -13.14
N VAL A 309 -11.76 13.82 -12.63
CA VAL A 309 -12.02 14.02 -11.20
C VAL A 309 -13.49 14.34 -10.99
N ASN A 310 -14.12 13.60 -10.08
CA ASN A 310 -15.44 13.90 -9.53
C ASN A 310 -15.26 14.18 -8.05
N VAL A 311 -15.75 15.32 -7.59
CA VAL A 311 -15.61 15.76 -6.20
C VAL A 311 -16.98 15.84 -5.54
N GLN A 312 -17.17 14.99 -4.54
CA GLN A 312 -18.32 15.02 -3.65
C GLN A 312 -18.02 15.93 -2.46
N ARG A 313 -18.88 16.93 -2.26
CA ARG A 313 -18.71 17.97 -1.23
C ARG A 313 -20.06 18.34 -0.63
N ASN A 314 -20.02 19.00 0.52
CA ASN A 314 -21.22 19.62 1.08
C ASN A 314 -21.83 20.64 0.08
N GLY A 315 -23.16 20.69 0.01
CA GLY A 315 -23.90 21.56 -0.91
C GLY A 315 -23.59 23.05 -0.77
N VAL A 316 -23.23 23.52 0.42
CA VAL A 316 -22.86 24.93 0.67
C VAL A 316 -21.46 25.29 0.17
N MET A 317 -20.63 24.29 -0.12
CA MET A 317 -19.25 24.47 -0.57
C MET A 317 -19.17 24.50 -2.10
N ARG A 318 -17.97 24.69 -2.65
CA ARG A 318 -17.63 24.60 -4.06
C ARG A 318 -16.35 23.79 -4.21
N ALA A 319 -16.25 22.99 -5.27
CA ALA A 319 -15.03 22.28 -5.63
C ALA A 319 -14.34 22.98 -6.80
N LEU A 320 -13.01 23.04 -6.76
CA LEU A 320 -12.13 23.50 -7.83
C LEU A 320 -11.04 22.47 -8.09
N THR A 321 -10.65 22.30 -9.35
CA THR A 321 -9.56 21.40 -9.77
C THR A 321 -8.88 21.95 -11.04
N ASN A 322 -7.95 21.20 -11.62
CA ASN A 322 -7.17 21.58 -12.80
C ASN A 322 -8.03 21.78 -14.08
N SER A 323 -9.23 21.22 -14.12
CA SER A 323 -10.11 21.24 -15.29
C SER A 323 -11.45 21.92 -14.99
N VAL A 324 -12.17 22.25 -16.06
CA VAL A 324 -13.47 22.94 -15.99
C VAL A 324 -14.55 21.99 -15.47
N ARG A 325 -15.39 22.49 -14.56
CA ARG A 325 -16.57 21.76 -14.07
C ARG A 325 -17.60 21.62 -15.19
N LEU A 326 -17.96 20.38 -15.52
CA LEU A 326 -18.94 20.05 -16.55
C LEU A 326 -20.37 20.18 -16.00
N LYS A 327 -20.61 19.60 -14.82
CA LYS A 327 -21.93 19.60 -14.18
C LYS A 327 -21.83 19.30 -12.68
N THR A 328 -22.90 19.62 -11.98
CA THR A 328 -23.13 19.26 -10.58
C THR A 328 -24.36 18.36 -10.52
N VAL A 329 -24.28 17.25 -9.78
CA VAL A 329 -25.39 16.31 -9.62
C VAL A 329 -25.63 16.00 -8.13
N ASP A 330 -26.87 15.75 -7.75
CA ASP A 330 -27.21 15.35 -6.39
C ASP A 330 -26.74 13.92 -6.09
N VAL A 331 -26.13 13.73 -4.92
CA VAL A 331 -25.78 12.39 -4.43
C VAL A 331 -27.01 11.78 -3.76
N LYS A 332 -27.75 10.94 -4.49
CA LYS A 332 -29.04 10.37 -4.06
C LYS A 332 -29.04 9.72 -2.68
N GLU A 333 -27.91 9.16 -2.26
CA GLU A 333 -27.76 8.46 -0.98
C GLU A 333 -27.49 9.41 0.21
N GLN A 334 -27.20 10.69 -0.05
CA GLN A 334 -26.69 11.64 0.94
C GLN A 334 -27.29 13.04 0.71
N ALA A 335 -28.36 13.34 1.43
CA ALA A 335 -29.23 14.52 1.22
C ALA A 335 -28.53 15.91 1.22
N ASN A 336 -27.26 16.00 1.66
CA ASN A 336 -26.51 17.26 1.75
C ASN A 336 -25.24 17.30 0.89
N PHE A 337 -24.98 16.27 0.09
CA PHE A 337 -23.79 16.18 -0.75
C PHE A 337 -24.13 16.37 -2.23
N LEU A 338 -23.31 17.19 -2.89
CA LEU A 338 -23.32 17.38 -4.33
C LEU A 338 -22.04 16.80 -4.92
N GLU A 339 -22.13 16.21 -6.10
CA GLU A 339 -21.00 15.73 -6.89
C GLU A 339 -20.74 16.67 -8.06
N ASP A 340 -19.62 17.39 -8.00
CA ASP A 340 -19.10 18.16 -9.12
C ASP A 340 -18.27 17.25 -10.02
N ARG A 341 -18.65 17.14 -11.29
CA ARG A 341 -17.91 16.38 -12.31
C ARG A 341 -17.10 17.31 -13.17
N PHE A 342 -15.81 17.05 -13.30
CA PHE A 342 -14.88 17.88 -14.05
C PHE A 342 -14.47 17.21 -15.35
N ASN A 343 -14.04 18.02 -16.32
CA ASN A 343 -13.53 17.50 -17.58
C ASN A 343 -12.22 16.73 -17.35
N GLU A 344 -11.86 15.87 -18.30
CA GLU A 344 -10.57 15.21 -18.28
C GLU A 344 -9.43 16.23 -18.45
N THR A 345 -8.35 16.05 -17.69
CA THR A 345 -7.14 16.88 -17.83
C THR A 345 -6.32 16.46 -19.05
N ILE A 346 -5.44 17.36 -19.50
CA ILE A 346 -4.28 16.93 -20.28
C ILE A 346 -3.41 15.96 -19.47
N ILE A 347 -2.49 15.28 -20.14
CA ILE A 347 -1.47 14.46 -19.46
C ILE A 347 -0.69 15.36 -18.51
N MET A 348 -0.67 14.99 -17.23
CA MET A 348 0.06 15.72 -16.20
C MET A 348 0.71 14.76 -15.20
N PHE A 349 1.68 15.25 -14.45
CA PHE A 349 2.34 14.50 -13.39
C PHE A 349 1.48 14.43 -12.13
N SER A 350 1.71 13.41 -11.29
CA SER A 350 0.92 13.16 -10.08
C SER A 350 0.87 14.35 -9.12
N TYR A 351 1.98 15.08 -8.96
CA TYR A 351 2.09 16.24 -8.07
C TYR A 351 1.36 17.50 -8.60
N GLN A 352 0.88 17.50 -9.84
CA GLN A 352 0.17 18.66 -10.43
C GLN A 352 -1.33 18.65 -10.13
N LEU A 353 -1.87 17.55 -9.61
CA LEU A 353 -3.28 17.46 -9.26
C LEU A 353 -3.60 18.44 -8.12
N VAL A 354 -4.64 19.25 -8.33
CA VAL A 354 -5.15 20.23 -7.37
C VAL A 354 -6.62 19.93 -7.09
N ILE A 355 -6.99 19.95 -5.81
CA ILE A 355 -8.39 19.93 -5.37
C ILE A 355 -8.57 20.96 -4.27
N VAL A 356 -9.53 21.86 -4.43
CA VAL A 356 -9.88 22.87 -3.42
C VAL A 356 -11.37 22.81 -3.13
N ILE A 357 -11.73 22.78 -1.85
CA ILE A 357 -13.10 22.86 -1.35
C ILE A 357 -13.22 24.13 -0.49
N CYS A 358 -14.04 25.08 -0.93
CA CYS A 358 -14.22 26.37 -0.26
C CYS A 358 -15.63 26.92 -0.49
N ASP A 359 -16.03 27.96 0.25
CA ASP A 359 -17.27 28.70 -0.01
C ASP A 359 -17.03 30.07 -0.69
N PHE A 360 -15.84 30.26 -1.27
CA PHE A 360 -15.45 31.51 -1.93
C PHE A 360 -16.36 31.85 -3.10
N GLN A 361 -16.70 33.13 -3.20
CA GLN A 361 -17.38 33.67 -4.37
C GLN A 361 -16.35 33.98 -5.45
N TYR A 362 -16.79 34.08 -6.71
CA TYR A 362 -15.90 34.53 -7.78
C TYR A 362 -16.52 35.69 -8.54
N LYS A 363 -15.66 36.54 -9.09
CA LYS A 363 -16.01 37.52 -10.12
C LYS A 363 -15.49 37.02 -11.45
N GLU A 364 -16.32 37.16 -12.48
CA GLU A 364 -15.94 36.86 -13.85
C GLU A 364 -15.43 38.15 -14.50
N GLU A 365 -14.20 38.10 -15.03
CA GLU A 365 -13.59 39.19 -15.78
C GLU A 365 -13.25 38.67 -17.18
N THR A 366 -13.68 39.37 -18.22
CA THR A 366 -13.31 39.04 -19.60
C THR A 366 -12.10 39.88 -19.98
N THR A 367 -10.99 39.23 -20.35
CA THR A 367 -9.81 39.97 -20.80
C THR A 367 -10.11 40.57 -22.18
N PRO A 368 -10.05 41.90 -22.37
CA PRO A 368 -10.47 42.54 -23.62
C PRO A 368 -9.66 42.09 -24.84
N GLU A 369 -8.41 41.68 -24.63
CA GLU A 369 -7.47 41.36 -25.71
C GLU A 369 -7.60 39.92 -26.22
N THR A 370 -7.98 38.98 -25.34
CA THR A 370 -8.01 37.55 -25.65
C THR A 370 -9.41 36.93 -25.60
N ASN A 371 -10.42 37.72 -25.17
CA ASN A 371 -11.78 37.25 -24.86
C ASN A 371 -11.80 36.05 -23.90
N LEU A 372 -10.76 35.89 -23.08
CA LEU A 372 -10.70 34.85 -22.06
C LEU A 372 -11.49 35.28 -20.83
N MET A 373 -12.42 34.43 -20.38
CA MET A 373 -13.10 34.61 -19.11
C MET A 373 -12.25 34.06 -17.97
N VAL A 374 -11.85 34.94 -17.06
CA VAL A 374 -11.09 34.63 -15.84
C VAL A 374 -12.01 34.72 -14.63
N LYS A 375 -11.95 33.74 -13.74
CA LYS A 375 -12.70 33.73 -12.47
C LYS A 375 -11.76 34.04 -11.31
N GLY A 376 -11.88 35.25 -10.75
CA GLY A 376 -11.15 35.65 -9.54
C GLY A 376 -11.95 35.30 -8.30
N PHE A 377 -11.43 34.42 -7.43
CA PHE A 377 -12.08 34.04 -6.18
C PHE A 377 -11.79 35.07 -5.07
N GLN A 378 -12.83 35.49 -4.34
CA GLN A 378 -12.79 36.47 -3.24
C GLN A 378 -13.42 35.90 -1.97
#